data_AF-A0A1H6FAY8-F1
#
_entry.id   AF-A0A1H6FAY8-F1
#
_cell.length_a   1.000
_cell.length_b   1.000
_cell.length_c   1.000
_cell.angle_alpha   90.00
_cell.angle_beta   90.00
_cell.angle_gamma   90.00
#
_symmetry.space_group_name_H-M   'P 1'
#
loop_
_entity.id
_entity.type
_entity.pdbx_description
1 polymer ?
#
loop_
_entity_poly.entity_id
_entity_poly.type
_entity_poly.pdbx_seq_one_letter_code
_entity_poly.pdbx_strand_id
1 'polypeptide(L)'
;MKNIFTNIFYFFIVLFIASNTSAHSGGTDDNGCHTDSSTGNYHCDHSSTPVSTPTPEPVPVYNCPAEKQCTQMTSCEEAKFHFSNCGNSKLDRDNDGIPCESICGISGTPETENPESSEPNPDTGFKNAIYSGRLRLNDNVCLDVAGPDLHKIGGHVQTWECNDAPNQQWYLDKNNRLINTGGLCLDVAGDDLNVPGGHVQIWECNDAPNQQWHVDENNRLANAGGLCLDVVGDDLNKNGTHVQIWHCNDAPNQQWSWDTRYLQLLSGDGMCLDISGPDLHTIGGHVQIWGCNDAHNQKWKFSNNRLLSAGGLCLDVAGPDLHTLGGHIQIWDCNDTPNQKWYLDDNYRLINGGGLCLNVAGDDLNVQGGHVQIMKCNDALNQIWYPLINTQMSANLSVSNDNCSGLSGAEYNLCQTERMRGNWKLTYQTPYNVIKYYYLVGAIQDHDIPDAYMLVGTNFYGSSEVTYDPNAQLFILVDLTPDNHIKRVFSFSLDNENSLVTGCHFQSIEDMEAGNCHPMQGVRLDS
;
A
#
# COMPACT_ATOMS: atom_id res chain seq x y z
N MET A 1 -7.31 30.30 -15.28
CA MET A 1 -7.07 31.44 -16.20
C MET A 1 -8.38 32.19 -16.46
N LYS A 2 -8.38 33.41 -17.03
CA LYS A 2 -9.60 34.23 -17.17
C LYS A 2 -10.31 34.05 -18.53
N ASN A 3 -11.64 34.02 -18.48
CA ASN A 3 -12.57 34.34 -19.57
C ASN A 3 -12.62 33.41 -20.82
N ILE A 4 -12.84 32.10 -20.65
CA ILE A 4 -13.32 31.23 -21.76
C ILE A 4 -14.41 30.26 -21.27
N PHE A 5 -15.62 30.76 -21.01
CA PHE A 5 -16.84 29.95 -20.94
C PHE A 5 -18.05 30.78 -21.39
N THR A 6 -18.37 30.74 -22.68
CA THR A 6 -19.63 31.31 -23.22
C THR A 6 -19.98 30.65 -24.55
N ASN A 7 -21.20 30.12 -24.66
CA ASN A 7 -21.81 29.52 -25.86
C ASN A 7 -21.25 28.17 -26.37
N ILE A 8 -21.71 27.07 -25.77
CA ILE A 8 -22.13 25.89 -26.56
C ILE A 8 -23.60 25.62 -26.25
N PHE A 9 -24.47 25.79 -27.25
CA PHE A 9 -25.92 25.56 -27.18
C PHE A 9 -26.41 25.28 -28.61
N TYR A 10 -27.50 24.50 -28.74
CA TYR A 10 -28.21 24.04 -29.97
C TYR A 10 -27.82 22.68 -30.60
N PHE A 11 -28.76 21.73 -30.46
CA PHE A 11 -29.13 20.63 -31.38
C PHE A 11 -28.14 19.46 -31.54
N PHE A 12 -28.56 18.22 -31.86
CA PHE A 12 -29.77 17.74 -32.55
C PHE A 12 -30.42 16.49 -31.88
N ILE A 13 -31.57 16.03 -32.42
CA ILE A 13 -32.37 14.86 -31.97
C ILE A 13 -32.55 13.87 -33.14
N VAL A 14 -32.61 12.55 -32.89
CA VAL A 14 -33.60 11.56 -33.44
C VAL A 14 -33.19 10.08 -33.19
N LEU A 15 -34.20 9.22 -32.94
CA LEU A 15 -34.09 7.78 -32.68
C LEU A 15 -33.83 6.93 -33.94
N PHE A 16 -33.42 5.67 -33.77
CA PHE A 16 -34.00 4.55 -34.52
C PHE A 16 -34.14 3.27 -33.67
N ILE A 17 -35.06 2.37 -34.06
CA ILE A 17 -35.41 1.13 -33.34
C ILE A 17 -35.49 -0.02 -34.37
N ALA A 18 -34.85 -1.16 -34.10
CA ALA A 18 -35.28 -2.50 -34.52
C ALA A 18 -34.40 -3.61 -33.89
N SER A 19 -34.97 -4.79 -33.64
CA SER A 19 -34.29 -5.99 -33.14
C SER A 19 -34.37 -7.16 -34.14
N ASN A 20 -33.50 -8.16 -33.99
CA ASN A 20 -33.60 -9.49 -34.64
C ASN A 20 -32.92 -10.55 -33.75
N THR A 21 -33.20 -11.83 -34.00
CA THR A 21 -33.05 -12.93 -33.01
C THR A 21 -31.95 -13.97 -33.30
N SER A 22 -31.69 -14.80 -32.28
CA SER A 22 -30.63 -15.80 -32.12
C SER A 22 -30.25 -16.69 -33.31
N ALA A 23 -28.97 -17.06 -33.31
CA ALA A 23 -28.51 -18.40 -33.68
C ALA A 23 -27.56 -18.91 -32.58
N HIS A 24 -27.70 -20.16 -32.13
CA HIS A 24 -26.84 -20.75 -31.11
C HIS A 24 -25.74 -21.61 -31.75
N SER A 25 -24.54 -21.55 -31.18
CA SER A 25 -23.58 -22.66 -31.21
C SER A 25 -23.29 -23.06 -29.76
N GLY A 26 -23.39 -24.35 -29.44
CA GLY A 26 -23.06 -24.86 -28.11
C GLY A 26 -21.56 -25.04 -28.01
N GLY A 27 -20.86 -24.12 -27.33
CA GLY A 27 -19.46 -24.27 -26.99
C GLY A 27 -19.27 -25.22 -25.82
N THR A 28 -18.20 -26.02 -25.85
CA THR A 28 -17.59 -26.58 -24.64
C THR A 28 -16.86 -25.47 -23.87
N ASP A 29 -16.51 -25.74 -22.61
CA ASP A 29 -15.52 -24.92 -21.90
C ASP A 29 -14.09 -25.19 -22.41
N ASP A 30 -13.10 -24.48 -21.85
CA ASP A 30 -11.68 -24.62 -22.18
C ASP A 30 -11.10 -26.01 -21.81
N ASN A 31 -11.84 -26.83 -21.06
CA ASN A 31 -11.47 -28.19 -20.68
C ASN A 31 -12.11 -29.26 -21.60
N GLY A 32 -12.93 -28.86 -22.57
CA GLY A 32 -13.67 -29.76 -23.46
C GLY A 32 -14.93 -30.38 -22.82
N CYS A 33 -15.43 -29.79 -21.73
CA CYS A 33 -16.60 -30.23 -20.99
C CYS A 33 -17.88 -29.50 -21.46
N HIS A 34 -19.04 -30.13 -21.26
CA HIS A 34 -20.33 -29.49 -21.51
C HIS A 34 -21.48 -30.06 -20.65
N THR A 35 -22.55 -29.26 -20.52
CA THR A 35 -23.82 -29.69 -19.92
C THR A 35 -24.75 -30.21 -21.01
N ASP A 36 -25.25 -31.44 -20.88
CA ASP A 36 -26.30 -31.96 -21.76
C ASP A 36 -27.63 -31.23 -21.52
N SER A 37 -28.18 -30.61 -22.56
CA SER A 37 -29.43 -29.85 -22.50
C SER A 37 -30.68 -30.70 -22.28
N SER A 38 -30.59 -32.02 -22.42
CA SER A 38 -31.70 -32.97 -22.22
C SER A 38 -31.73 -33.58 -20.82
N THR A 39 -30.61 -33.64 -20.10
CA THR A 39 -30.51 -34.19 -18.73
C THR A 39 -30.02 -33.20 -17.67
N GLY A 40 -29.45 -32.06 -18.07
CA GLY A 40 -28.84 -31.07 -17.17
C GLY A 40 -27.50 -31.50 -16.57
N ASN A 41 -26.90 -32.60 -17.05
CA ASN A 41 -25.74 -33.23 -16.43
C ASN A 41 -24.43 -32.80 -17.12
N TYR A 42 -23.40 -32.48 -16.33
CA TYR A 42 -22.10 -32.01 -16.81
C TYR A 42 -21.11 -33.17 -17.02
N HIS A 43 -20.42 -33.20 -18.16
CA HIS A 43 -19.42 -34.23 -18.45
C HIS A 43 -18.34 -33.73 -19.42
N CYS A 44 -17.21 -34.46 -19.46
CA CYS A 44 -16.01 -34.13 -20.23
C CYS A 44 -15.52 -35.37 -20.99
N ASP A 45 -15.26 -35.25 -22.29
CA ASP A 45 -14.75 -36.37 -23.10
C ASP A 45 -13.22 -36.42 -23.08
N HIS A 46 -12.65 -37.28 -22.24
CA HIS A 46 -11.20 -37.50 -22.17
C HIS A 46 -10.81 -38.90 -22.69
N SER A 47 -10.11 -38.93 -23.82
CA SER A 47 -9.39 -40.14 -24.29
C SER A 47 -8.11 -40.37 -23.48
N SER A 48 -7.81 -41.62 -23.15
CA SER A 48 -6.92 -41.96 -22.03
C SER A 48 -5.47 -42.30 -22.40
N THR A 49 -4.52 -41.67 -21.69
CA THR A 49 -3.14 -42.15 -21.49
C THR A 49 -2.68 -41.84 -20.07
N PRO A 50 -2.29 -42.83 -19.24
CA PRO A 50 -1.85 -42.59 -17.86
C PRO A 50 -0.37 -42.19 -17.77
N VAL A 51 -0.05 -41.23 -16.91
CA VAL A 51 1.32 -40.89 -16.49
C VAL A 51 1.61 -41.57 -15.15
N SER A 52 2.75 -42.25 -15.04
CA SER A 52 3.20 -42.94 -13.83
C SER A 52 3.90 -41.98 -12.85
N THR A 53 3.53 -42.04 -11.57
CA THR A 53 4.24 -41.33 -10.49
C THR A 53 5.60 -41.98 -10.17
N PRO A 54 6.62 -41.20 -9.79
CA PRO A 54 7.90 -41.73 -9.33
C PRO A 54 7.81 -42.29 -7.90
N THR A 55 8.60 -43.33 -7.61
CA THR A 55 8.82 -43.87 -6.27
C THR A 55 9.98 -43.13 -5.61
N PRO A 56 9.92 -42.75 -4.31
CA PRO A 56 11.04 -42.10 -3.64
C PRO A 56 12.24 -43.04 -3.47
N GLU A 57 13.45 -42.51 -3.65
CA GLU A 57 14.70 -43.23 -3.43
C GLU A 57 15.04 -43.36 -1.92
N PRO A 58 15.80 -44.40 -1.50
CA PRO A 58 16.16 -44.59 -0.10
C PRO A 58 17.20 -43.58 0.38
N VAL A 59 16.91 -42.92 1.51
CA VAL A 59 17.80 -41.94 2.15
C VAL A 59 19.13 -42.58 2.57
N PRO A 60 20.30 -41.99 2.25
CA PRO A 60 21.60 -42.49 2.69
C PRO A 60 21.77 -42.47 4.21
N VAL A 61 22.31 -43.55 4.79
CA VAL A 61 22.65 -43.62 6.22
C VAL A 61 24.17 -43.50 6.39
N TYR A 62 24.62 -42.31 6.79
CA TYR A 62 26.02 -42.05 7.11
C TYR A 62 26.40 -42.62 8.49
N ASN A 63 27.69 -42.90 8.66
CA ASN A 63 28.29 -43.42 9.89
C ASN A 63 29.66 -42.75 10.11
N CYS A 64 30.21 -42.86 11.32
CA CYS A 64 31.53 -42.32 11.69
C CYS A 64 32.63 -43.41 11.84
N PRO A 65 33.07 -44.09 10.76
CA PRO A 65 34.38 -44.75 10.75
C PRO A 65 35.50 -43.68 10.68
N ALA A 66 36.76 -44.14 10.63
CA ALA A 66 37.97 -43.30 10.70
C ALA A 66 37.98 -42.06 9.78
N GLU A 67 38.71 -41.02 10.20
CA GLU A 67 38.86 -39.72 9.52
C GLU A 67 38.99 -39.86 7.99
N LYS A 68 37.98 -39.35 7.27
CA LYS A 68 37.99 -39.19 5.82
C LYS A 68 38.60 -37.85 5.42
N GLN A 69 39.11 -37.78 4.20
CA GLN A 69 39.41 -36.55 3.47
C GLN A 69 38.24 -36.20 2.51
N CYS A 70 38.11 -34.93 2.11
CA CYS A 70 37.08 -34.50 1.16
C CYS A 70 37.09 -35.27 -0.17
N THR A 71 38.27 -35.72 -0.63
CA THR A 71 38.44 -36.56 -1.82
C THR A 71 37.89 -37.99 -1.68
N GLN A 72 37.37 -38.35 -0.50
CA GLN A 72 36.77 -39.65 -0.18
C GLN A 72 35.27 -39.54 0.12
N MET A 73 34.66 -38.39 -0.16
CA MET A 73 33.25 -38.10 0.03
C MET A 73 32.57 -37.87 -1.33
N THR A 74 31.28 -38.16 -1.37
CA THR A 74 30.49 -38.24 -2.61
C THR A 74 29.32 -37.26 -2.66
N SER A 75 28.98 -36.63 -1.53
CA SER A 75 27.91 -35.63 -1.41
C SER A 75 28.21 -34.59 -0.33
N CYS A 76 27.56 -33.44 -0.38
CA CYS A 76 27.71 -32.41 0.66
C CYS A 76 27.14 -32.88 2.00
N GLU A 77 26.09 -33.70 1.99
CA GLU A 77 25.47 -34.26 3.20
C GLU A 77 26.42 -35.23 3.90
N GLU A 78 27.22 -35.99 3.15
CA GLU A 78 28.30 -36.82 3.70
C GLU A 78 29.40 -35.96 4.36
N ALA A 79 29.74 -34.81 3.77
CA ALA A 79 30.72 -33.87 4.32
C ALA A 79 30.21 -33.15 5.58
N LYS A 80 29.00 -32.56 5.53
CA LYS A 80 28.31 -31.98 6.69
C LYS A 80 28.23 -32.97 7.86
N PHE A 81 27.84 -34.22 7.60
CA PHE A 81 27.77 -35.25 8.63
C PHE A 81 29.15 -35.60 9.23
N HIS A 82 30.18 -35.78 8.40
CA HIS A 82 31.53 -36.08 8.90
C HIS A 82 32.16 -34.90 9.67
N PHE A 83 31.85 -33.67 9.30
CA PHE A 83 32.25 -32.47 10.02
C PHE A 83 31.52 -32.36 11.37
N SER A 84 30.20 -32.22 11.35
CA SER A 84 29.38 -31.89 12.53
C SER A 84 29.13 -33.07 13.47
N ASN A 85 28.93 -34.28 12.94
CA ASN A 85 28.59 -35.46 13.75
C ASN A 85 29.78 -36.37 14.06
N CYS A 86 30.82 -36.37 13.21
CA CYS A 86 32.04 -37.16 13.44
C CYS A 86 33.24 -36.32 13.93
N GLY A 87 33.10 -35.00 14.08
CA GLY A 87 34.12 -34.12 14.64
C GLY A 87 35.35 -33.90 13.76
N ASN A 88 35.23 -34.16 12.44
CA ASN A 88 36.34 -34.07 11.50
C ASN A 88 36.53 -32.63 11.00
N SER A 89 36.99 -31.73 11.87
CA SER A 89 37.15 -30.30 11.58
C SER A 89 38.14 -29.98 10.45
N LYS A 90 38.93 -30.95 9.99
CA LYS A 90 39.90 -30.81 8.88
C LYS A 90 39.25 -30.71 7.49
N LEU A 91 37.93 -30.86 7.41
CA LEU A 91 37.14 -30.81 6.17
C LEU A 91 36.77 -29.37 5.77
N ASP A 92 36.60 -28.50 6.75
CA ASP A 92 36.45 -27.05 6.59
C ASP A 92 37.87 -26.44 6.71
N ARG A 93 38.38 -25.83 5.64
CA ARG A 93 39.81 -25.49 5.54
C ARG A 93 40.11 -24.01 5.81
N ASP A 94 39.22 -23.11 5.39
CA ASP A 94 39.27 -21.68 5.68
C ASP A 94 38.45 -21.29 6.93
N ASN A 95 37.75 -22.25 7.54
CA ASN A 95 37.01 -22.11 8.79
C ASN A 95 35.76 -21.22 8.65
N ASP A 96 35.01 -21.39 7.54
CA ASP A 96 33.77 -20.66 7.24
C ASP A 96 32.49 -21.44 7.63
N GLY A 97 32.61 -22.70 8.04
CA GLY A 97 31.52 -23.61 8.37
C GLY A 97 31.05 -24.51 7.22
N ILE A 98 31.64 -24.43 6.03
CA ILE A 98 31.26 -25.19 4.82
C ILE A 98 32.31 -26.29 4.53
N PRO A 99 32.19 -27.49 5.15
CA PRO A 99 33.16 -28.56 4.96
C PRO A 99 33.18 -29.04 3.50
N CYS A 100 34.38 -29.22 2.95
CA CYS A 100 34.61 -29.66 1.59
C CYS A 100 33.93 -28.73 0.57
N GLU A 101 34.36 -27.47 0.59
CA GLU A 101 34.00 -26.36 -0.31
C GLU A 101 33.83 -26.80 -1.78
N SER A 102 34.70 -27.69 -2.28
CA SER A 102 34.61 -28.27 -3.64
C SER A 102 33.36 -29.09 -3.98
N ILE A 103 32.57 -29.51 -2.98
CA ILE A 103 31.30 -30.23 -3.13
C ILE A 103 30.12 -29.56 -2.40
N CYS A 104 30.36 -28.75 -1.36
CA CYS A 104 29.31 -27.99 -0.67
C CYS A 104 29.14 -26.54 -1.19
N GLY A 105 30.19 -25.89 -1.71
CA GLY A 105 30.19 -24.46 -2.05
C GLY A 105 29.58 -24.09 -3.41
N ILE A 106 28.76 -24.95 -4.02
CA ILE A 106 28.27 -24.78 -5.41
C ILE A 106 26.72 -24.74 -5.50
N SER A 107 25.99 -25.12 -4.46
CA SER A 107 24.51 -25.17 -4.44
C SER A 107 23.92 -24.22 -3.39
N GLY A 108 23.16 -23.21 -3.82
CA GLY A 108 22.56 -22.21 -2.93
C GLY A 108 21.18 -22.61 -2.37
N THR A 109 20.90 -22.13 -1.14
CA THR A 109 19.63 -22.21 -0.38
C THR A 109 19.30 -23.59 0.24
N PRO A 110 18.52 -23.66 1.34
CA PRO A 110 18.60 -22.81 2.55
C PRO A 110 18.43 -23.58 3.90
N GLU A 111 19.29 -23.33 4.88
CA GLU A 111 19.18 -23.79 6.29
C GLU A 111 19.61 -22.61 7.19
N THR A 112 18.77 -21.99 8.04
CA THR A 112 18.19 -22.40 9.36
C THR A 112 19.20 -22.47 10.52
N GLU A 113 19.20 -21.45 11.38
CA GLU A 113 19.90 -21.42 12.68
C GLU A 113 18.94 -21.14 13.85
N ASN A 114 19.19 -21.78 15.01
CA ASN A 114 19.42 -21.22 16.37
C ASN A 114 19.32 -22.38 17.42
N PRO A 115 19.79 -22.27 18.69
CA PRO A 115 20.70 -21.31 19.35
C PRO A 115 22.00 -22.03 19.86
N GLU A 116 22.80 -21.65 20.88
CA GLU A 116 22.86 -20.66 21.98
C GLU A 116 24.37 -20.50 22.36
N SER A 117 24.92 -19.45 22.99
CA SER A 117 24.47 -18.08 23.32
C SER A 117 25.67 -17.20 23.75
N SER A 118 25.79 -15.97 23.22
CA SER A 118 26.58 -14.88 23.83
C SER A 118 26.25 -13.52 23.17
N GLU A 119 25.60 -12.62 23.91
CA GLU A 119 25.17 -11.31 23.39
C GLU A 119 26.34 -10.35 23.11
N PRO A 120 26.23 -9.55 22.04
CA PRO A 120 26.07 -8.12 22.27
C PRO A 120 24.89 -7.48 21.49
N ASN A 121 24.16 -6.60 22.20
CA ASN A 121 23.27 -5.52 21.73
C ASN A 121 22.63 -5.62 20.32
N PRO A 122 21.34 -6.04 20.20
CA PRO A 122 20.64 -6.14 18.93
C PRO A 122 19.90 -4.85 18.53
N ASP A 123 20.58 -3.92 17.85
CA ASP A 123 19.92 -3.00 16.90
C ASP A 123 20.93 -2.56 15.83
N THR A 124 20.69 -2.92 14.57
CA THR A 124 21.55 -2.57 13.41
C THR A 124 20.70 -2.27 12.18
N GLY A 125 21.11 -1.24 11.44
CA GLY A 125 20.36 -0.55 10.39
C GLY A 125 19.60 -1.43 9.38
N PHE A 126 18.36 -1.01 9.16
CA PHE A 126 17.30 -1.59 8.35
C PHE A 126 17.75 -2.29 7.05
N LYS A 127 17.57 -3.61 7.02
CA LYS A 127 17.29 -4.36 5.79
C LYS A 127 15.91 -4.97 5.91
N ASN A 128 15.02 -4.66 4.96
CA ASN A 128 13.62 -5.08 4.94
C ASN A 128 12.76 -4.55 6.13
N ALA A 129 13.05 -3.36 6.69
CA ALA A 129 12.32 -2.82 7.85
C ALA A 129 11.52 -1.54 7.52
N ILE A 130 10.21 -1.60 7.79
CA ILE A 130 9.21 -0.58 7.48
C ILE A 130 9.00 0.37 8.64
N TYR A 131 8.87 1.66 8.31
CA TYR A 131 8.66 2.77 9.23
C TYR A 131 7.63 3.75 8.68
N SER A 132 6.84 4.37 9.57
CA SER A 132 5.90 5.43 9.22
C SER A 132 6.00 6.60 10.20
N GLY A 133 6.14 7.83 9.71
CA GLY A 133 6.13 9.03 10.54
C GLY A 133 7.09 10.09 10.04
N ARG A 134 7.68 10.86 10.96
CA ARG A 134 8.53 12.01 10.62
C ARG A 134 10.01 11.64 10.74
N LEU A 135 10.80 11.99 9.74
CA LEU A 135 12.26 11.90 9.79
C LEU A 135 12.80 13.18 10.45
N ARG A 136 13.16 13.11 11.73
CA ARG A 136 13.73 14.20 12.55
C ARG A 136 15.25 14.26 12.39
N LEU A 137 15.75 15.43 12.00
CA LEU A 137 17.18 15.77 12.04
C LEU A 137 17.64 16.11 13.47
N ASN A 138 16.74 16.67 14.27
CA ASN A 138 16.95 17.00 15.68
C ASN A 138 15.57 17.21 16.34
N ASP A 139 15.54 17.76 17.56
CA ASP A 139 14.29 17.86 18.30
C ASP A 139 13.22 18.75 17.64
N ASN A 140 13.64 19.75 16.87
CA ASN A 140 12.74 20.76 16.29
C ASN A 140 12.52 20.60 14.78
N VAL A 141 13.40 19.92 14.05
CA VAL A 141 13.47 19.98 12.58
C VAL A 141 13.30 18.61 11.91
N CYS A 142 12.41 18.56 10.93
CA CYS A 142 11.96 17.37 10.21
C CYS A 142 12.20 17.48 8.69
N LEU A 143 12.31 16.33 8.02
CA LEU A 143 12.30 16.22 6.56
C LEU A 143 10.90 16.56 6.02
N ASP A 144 10.84 17.60 5.18
CA ASP A 144 9.63 18.26 4.75
C ASP A 144 9.65 18.37 3.22
N VAL A 145 8.60 17.94 2.53
CA VAL A 145 8.35 18.43 1.18
C VAL A 145 7.69 19.79 1.32
N ALA A 146 8.20 20.83 0.65
CA ALA A 146 7.58 22.16 0.72
C ALA A 146 6.08 22.05 0.41
N GLY A 147 5.20 22.49 1.32
CA GLY A 147 3.77 22.15 1.29
C GLY A 147 3.04 22.21 -0.07
N PRO A 148 3.19 23.27 -0.89
CA PRO A 148 2.60 23.34 -2.23
C PRO A 148 3.11 22.30 -3.24
N ASP A 149 4.28 21.73 -2.99
CA ASP A 149 4.96 20.73 -3.81
C ASP A 149 4.66 19.27 -3.37
N LEU A 150 3.82 19.03 -2.35
CA LEU A 150 3.55 17.69 -1.78
C LEU A 150 3.25 16.58 -2.82
N HIS A 151 2.47 16.92 -3.84
CA HIS A 151 2.04 16.00 -4.90
C HIS A 151 2.78 16.24 -6.22
N LYS A 152 3.86 17.03 -6.21
CA LYS A 152 4.52 17.53 -7.41
C LYS A 152 5.77 16.71 -7.76
N ILE A 153 5.78 16.18 -8.96
CA ILE A 153 6.95 15.54 -9.57
C ILE A 153 8.07 16.58 -9.70
N GLY A 154 9.25 16.32 -9.14
CA GLY A 154 10.31 17.30 -8.97
C GLY A 154 10.07 18.30 -7.82
N GLY A 155 9.22 17.94 -6.86
CA GLY A 155 8.88 18.77 -5.70
C GLY A 155 10.06 18.99 -4.76
N HIS A 156 10.19 20.22 -4.23
CA HIS A 156 11.34 20.61 -3.40
C HIS A 156 11.31 19.95 -2.01
N VAL A 157 12.36 19.20 -1.70
CA VAL A 157 12.60 18.62 -0.36
C VAL A 157 13.51 19.55 0.45
N GLN A 158 13.12 19.76 1.71
CA GLN A 158 13.71 20.73 2.61
C GLN A 158 13.67 20.27 4.06
N THR A 159 14.25 21.07 4.95
CA THR A 159 13.99 21.02 6.39
C THR A 159 12.88 21.98 6.79
N TRP A 160 12.02 21.59 7.73
CA TRP A 160 11.06 22.50 8.37
C TRP A 160 10.76 22.09 9.81
N GLU A 161 10.19 23.01 10.59
CA GLU A 161 9.78 22.78 11.98
C GLU A 161 8.79 21.61 12.08
N CYS A 162 9.07 20.66 12.97
CA CYS A 162 8.37 19.40 13.12
C CYS A 162 6.91 19.58 13.57
N ASN A 163 5.99 19.51 12.62
CA ASN A 163 4.54 19.57 12.85
C ASN A 163 3.85 18.30 12.29
N ASP A 164 2.55 18.15 12.49
CA ASP A 164 1.82 16.94 12.08
C ASP A 164 1.23 17.01 10.65
N ALA A 165 1.55 18.03 9.85
CA ALA A 165 1.05 18.14 8.48
C ALA A 165 1.53 16.97 7.59
N PRO A 166 0.74 16.56 6.56
CA PRO A 166 1.06 15.38 5.75
C PRO A 166 2.41 15.45 5.04
N ASN A 167 2.88 16.65 4.70
CA ASN A 167 4.12 16.87 3.94
C ASN A 167 5.41 16.63 4.73
N GLN A 168 5.33 16.26 6.02
CA GLN A 168 6.45 15.77 6.84
C GLN A 168 6.36 14.28 7.17
N GLN A 169 5.33 13.59 6.66
CA GLN A 169 5.06 12.20 6.96
C GLN A 169 5.56 11.32 5.81
N TRP A 170 6.45 10.39 6.16
CA TRP A 170 7.13 9.48 5.25
C TRP A 170 6.85 8.03 5.64
N TYR A 171 6.92 7.15 4.65
CA TYR A 171 6.76 5.71 4.75
C TYR A 171 7.94 5.02 4.05
N LEU A 172 8.77 4.28 4.78
CA LEU A 172 9.80 3.43 4.18
C LEU A 172 9.19 2.07 3.86
N ASP A 173 9.22 1.67 2.58
CA ASP A 173 8.65 0.41 2.11
C ASP A 173 9.65 -0.76 2.06
N LYS A 174 9.13 -1.95 1.75
CA LYS A 174 9.90 -3.20 1.60
C LYS A 174 10.95 -3.17 0.46
N ASN A 175 10.80 -2.26 -0.52
CA ASN A 175 11.70 -2.07 -1.65
C ASN A 175 12.79 -1.01 -1.33
N ASN A 176 12.82 -0.51 -0.08
CA ASN A 176 13.68 0.58 0.41
C ASN A 176 13.36 1.95 -0.21
N ARG A 177 12.12 2.20 -0.63
CA ARG A 177 11.69 3.51 -1.14
C ARG A 177 11.02 4.33 -0.03
N LEU A 178 11.37 5.61 0.07
CA LEU A 178 10.76 6.55 1.03
C LEU A 178 9.61 7.30 0.37
N ILE A 179 8.38 6.85 0.60
CA ILE A 179 7.16 7.41 0.01
C ILE A 179 6.59 8.49 0.93
N ASN A 180 6.23 9.66 0.40
CA ASN A 180 5.49 10.68 1.14
C ASN A 180 3.97 10.39 1.15
N THR A 181 3.20 11.10 1.96
CA THR A 181 1.71 11.00 1.93
C THR A 181 1.08 11.45 0.61
N GLY A 182 1.84 12.10 -0.27
CA GLY A 182 1.43 12.47 -1.62
C GLY A 182 1.60 11.39 -2.68
N GLY A 183 2.09 10.20 -2.29
CA GLY A 183 2.30 9.04 -3.17
C GLY A 183 3.58 9.08 -4.01
N LEU A 184 4.49 10.01 -3.73
CA LEU A 184 5.74 10.20 -4.46
C LEU A 184 6.93 9.80 -3.60
N CYS A 185 7.96 9.26 -4.25
CA CYS A 185 9.15 8.72 -3.61
C CYS A 185 10.24 9.79 -3.49
N LEU A 186 10.95 9.80 -2.36
CA LEU A 186 12.19 10.56 -2.17
C LEU A 186 13.21 10.10 -3.21
N ASP A 187 13.68 11.04 -4.01
CA ASP A 187 14.39 10.79 -5.26
C ASP A 187 15.61 11.70 -5.34
N VAL A 188 16.78 11.14 -5.64
CA VAL A 188 17.92 11.93 -6.08
C VAL A 188 17.77 12.15 -7.58
N ALA A 189 17.91 13.39 -8.07
CA ALA A 189 17.88 13.66 -9.51
C ALA A 189 18.82 12.71 -10.26
N GLY A 190 18.36 12.08 -11.35
CA GLY A 190 18.99 10.85 -11.88
C GLY A 190 20.48 10.96 -12.24
N ASP A 191 20.91 12.10 -12.80
CA ASP A 191 22.33 12.35 -13.13
C ASP A 191 23.21 12.64 -11.89
N ASP A 192 22.60 13.01 -10.76
CA ASP A 192 23.26 13.42 -9.51
C ASP A 192 23.53 12.25 -8.55
N LEU A 193 23.05 11.03 -8.82
CA LEU A 193 23.06 9.86 -7.91
C LEU A 193 24.38 9.61 -7.14
N ASN A 194 25.51 9.88 -7.79
CA ASN A 194 26.87 9.64 -7.26
C ASN A 194 27.67 10.95 -7.07
N VAL A 195 26.98 12.10 -7.01
CA VAL A 195 27.57 13.44 -6.95
C VAL A 195 27.34 14.04 -5.56
N PRO A 196 28.39 14.32 -4.77
CA PRO A 196 28.24 15.09 -3.53
C PRO A 196 27.71 16.49 -3.84
N GLY A 197 26.59 16.84 -3.23
CA GLY A 197 25.79 18.03 -3.54
C GLY A 197 24.61 17.77 -4.48
N GLY A 198 24.35 16.50 -4.81
CA GLY A 198 23.25 16.08 -5.66
C GLY A 198 21.88 16.44 -5.12
N HIS A 199 20.99 16.90 -5.99
CA HIS A 199 19.68 17.46 -5.63
C HIS A 199 18.69 16.37 -5.20
N VAL A 200 18.09 16.53 -4.02
CA VAL A 200 17.01 15.65 -3.53
C VAL A 200 15.64 16.30 -3.76
N GLN A 201 14.72 15.50 -4.31
CA GLN A 201 13.38 15.87 -4.73
C GLN A 201 12.40 14.75 -4.35
N ILE A 202 11.14 14.88 -4.78
CA ILE A 202 10.21 13.75 -4.89
C ILE A 202 9.85 13.46 -6.34
N TRP A 203 9.61 12.19 -6.67
CA TRP A 203 9.29 11.74 -8.03
C TRP A 203 8.30 10.56 -8.07
N GLU A 204 7.77 10.21 -9.24
CA GLU A 204 6.92 9.01 -9.39
C GLU A 204 7.69 7.76 -8.95
N CYS A 205 7.10 6.99 -8.03
CA CYS A 205 7.73 5.82 -7.42
C CYS A 205 8.05 4.73 -8.43
N ASN A 206 9.30 4.27 -8.41
CA ASN A 206 9.81 3.15 -9.21
C ASN A 206 11.04 2.53 -8.52
N ASP A 207 11.53 1.41 -9.04
CA ASP A 207 12.58 0.64 -8.36
C ASP A 207 14.02 1.04 -8.76
N ALA A 208 14.22 2.22 -9.38
CA ALA A 208 15.55 2.69 -9.78
C ALA A 208 16.46 3.04 -8.57
N PRO A 209 17.80 2.90 -8.69
CA PRO A 209 18.72 3.12 -7.58
C PRO A 209 18.66 4.52 -6.93
N ASN A 210 18.19 5.53 -7.64
CA ASN A 210 18.07 6.90 -7.14
C ASN A 210 16.86 7.14 -6.22
N GLN A 211 15.98 6.14 -6.05
CA GLN A 211 14.89 6.13 -5.06
C GLN A 211 15.10 5.10 -3.94
N GLN A 212 16.22 4.37 -3.95
CA GLN A 212 16.55 3.34 -2.97
C GLN A 212 17.37 3.93 -1.81
N TRP A 213 16.77 3.95 -0.63
CA TRP A 213 17.32 4.49 0.62
C TRP A 213 17.37 3.40 1.70
N HIS A 214 18.58 3.04 2.12
CA HIS A 214 18.82 2.11 3.22
C HIS A 214 19.36 2.87 4.43
N VAL A 215 19.37 2.24 5.60
CA VAL A 215 20.09 2.77 6.76
C VAL A 215 21.42 2.04 6.93
N ASP A 216 22.49 2.80 7.13
CA ASP A 216 23.85 2.30 7.24
C ASP A 216 24.22 1.82 8.66
N GLU A 217 25.42 1.29 8.81
CA GLU A 217 25.95 0.76 10.08
C GLU A 217 26.04 1.81 11.20
N ASN A 218 25.92 3.10 10.88
CA ASN A 218 25.98 4.23 11.82
C ASN A 218 24.60 4.91 11.97
N ASN A 219 23.53 4.25 11.55
CA ASN A 219 22.14 4.73 11.55
C ASN A 219 21.86 5.95 10.67
N ARG A 220 22.69 6.23 9.65
CA ARG A 220 22.42 7.27 8.65
C ARG A 220 21.60 6.73 7.49
N LEU A 221 20.77 7.57 6.89
CA LEU A 221 20.04 7.23 5.67
C LEU A 221 20.94 7.43 4.44
N ALA A 222 21.27 6.35 3.74
CA ALA A 222 22.16 6.32 2.57
C ALA A 222 21.42 5.88 1.30
N ASN A 223 21.73 6.52 0.16
CA ASN A 223 21.23 6.12 -1.15
C ASN A 223 22.00 4.91 -1.71
N ALA A 224 21.52 4.29 -2.80
CA ALA A 224 22.23 3.19 -3.46
C ALA A 224 23.57 3.59 -4.12
N GLY A 225 23.89 4.89 -4.21
CA GLY A 225 25.20 5.41 -4.61
C GLY A 225 26.23 5.48 -3.47
N GLY A 226 25.84 5.17 -2.23
CA GLY A 226 26.71 5.24 -1.05
C GLY A 226 26.93 6.67 -0.51
N LEU A 227 26.03 7.60 -0.81
CA LEU A 227 26.00 8.96 -0.26
C LEU A 227 24.80 9.12 0.67
N CYS A 228 24.98 9.88 1.76
CA CYS A 228 23.99 10.04 2.83
C CYS A 228 23.09 11.26 2.60
N LEU A 229 21.83 11.16 3.03
CA LEU A 229 20.88 12.27 3.03
C LEU A 229 21.38 13.37 3.98
N ASP A 230 21.57 14.57 3.46
CA ASP A 230 22.38 15.63 4.07
C ASP A 230 21.67 16.98 4.00
N VAL A 231 21.73 17.76 5.09
CA VAL A 231 21.19 19.12 5.13
C VAL A 231 22.30 20.13 4.86
N VAL A 232 22.11 20.96 3.82
CA VAL A 232 23.12 21.87 3.30
C VAL A 232 23.67 22.81 4.38
N GLY A 233 24.99 22.77 4.60
CA GLY A 233 25.74 23.83 5.29
C GLY A 233 25.55 23.91 6.81
N ASP A 234 25.20 22.81 7.47
CA ASP A 234 25.03 22.70 8.93
C ASP A 234 23.96 23.65 9.52
N ASP A 235 23.00 24.10 8.71
CA ASP A 235 21.93 25.04 9.08
C ASP A 235 20.78 24.35 9.87
N LEU A 236 21.14 23.53 10.87
CA LEU A 236 20.30 22.51 11.55
C LEU A 236 18.97 23.00 12.14
N ASN A 237 18.79 24.30 12.37
CA ASN A 237 17.61 24.89 13.04
C ASN A 237 16.84 25.87 12.14
N LYS A 238 16.98 25.74 10.81
CA LYS A 238 16.46 26.68 9.83
C LYS A 238 15.45 26.02 8.89
N ASN A 239 14.27 26.62 8.82
CA ASN A 239 13.20 26.25 7.91
C ASN A 239 13.55 26.65 6.47
N GLY A 240 13.26 25.76 5.51
CA GLY A 240 13.57 25.97 4.09
C GLY A 240 15.04 25.75 3.72
N THR A 241 15.82 25.03 4.54
CA THR A 241 17.17 24.60 4.13
C THR A 241 17.04 23.44 3.17
N HIS A 242 17.78 23.47 2.07
CA HIS A 242 17.72 22.43 1.04
C HIS A 242 18.34 21.11 1.56
N VAL A 243 17.83 20.00 1.06
CA VAL A 243 18.31 18.65 1.34
C VAL A 243 19.01 18.11 0.10
N GLN A 244 20.21 17.57 0.29
CA GLN A 244 21.10 17.06 -0.75
C GLN A 244 21.54 15.62 -0.40
N ILE A 245 22.37 15.03 -1.24
CA ILE A 245 23.23 13.90 -0.83
C ILE A 245 24.68 14.33 -0.67
N TRP A 246 25.38 13.78 0.31
CA TRP A 246 26.79 14.09 0.58
C TRP A 246 27.58 12.86 1.04
N HIS A 247 28.91 12.99 1.16
CA HIS A 247 29.74 11.94 1.73
C HIS A 247 29.31 11.63 3.17
N CYS A 248 28.97 10.36 3.42
CA CYS A 248 28.57 9.86 4.73
C CYS A 248 29.64 10.14 5.79
N ASN A 249 29.25 10.85 6.85
CA ASN A 249 30.09 11.19 7.99
C ASN A 249 29.23 11.41 9.26
N ASP A 250 29.85 11.70 10.40
CA ASP A 250 29.15 11.68 11.70
C ASP A 250 28.62 13.07 12.12
N ALA A 251 28.59 14.06 11.21
CA ALA A 251 28.03 15.37 11.48
C ALA A 251 26.49 15.32 11.67
N PRO A 252 25.91 16.17 12.55
CA PRO A 252 24.47 16.14 12.85
C PRO A 252 23.55 16.43 11.65
N ASN A 253 24.08 17.03 10.57
CA ASN A 253 23.31 17.34 9.37
C ASN A 253 22.96 16.10 8.51
N GLN A 254 23.45 14.91 8.89
CA GLN A 254 23.12 13.61 8.28
C GLN A 254 22.44 12.63 9.26
N GLN A 255 22.17 13.05 10.50
CA GLN A 255 21.67 12.18 11.57
C GLN A 255 20.15 12.23 11.61
N TRP A 256 19.50 11.33 10.88
CA TRP A 256 18.04 11.24 10.79
C TRP A 256 17.47 10.19 11.73
N SER A 257 16.38 10.53 12.42
CA SER A 257 15.72 9.66 13.40
C SER A 257 14.20 9.61 13.17
N TRP A 258 13.60 8.43 13.30
CA TRP A 258 12.16 8.26 13.08
C TRP A 258 11.31 8.62 14.31
N ASP A 259 10.65 9.78 14.27
CA ASP A 259 9.48 10.05 15.11
C ASP A 259 8.25 9.37 14.50
N THR A 260 8.16 8.09 14.81
CA THR A 260 7.04 7.20 14.46
C THR A 260 5.78 7.64 15.19
N ARG A 261 4.84 8.27 14.47
CA ARG A 261 3.56 8.77 15.01
C ARG A 261 2.51 7.64 15.10
N TYR A 262 1.39 7.91 15.76
CA TYR A 262 0.19 7.08 15.60
C TYR A 262 -0.61 7.50 14.37
N LEU A 263 -1.20 6.52 13.70
CA LEU A 263 -2.07 6.63 12.54
C LEU A 263 -3.30 5.71 12.72
N GLN A 264 -4.29 5.83 11.85
CA GLN A 264 -5.38 4.85 11.73
C GLN A 264 -5.17 4.00 10.46
N LEU A 265 -5.58 2.73 10.48
CA LEU A 265 -5.55 1.87 9.29
C LEU A 265 -6.98 1.71 8.78
N LEU A 266 -7.28 2.38 7.67
CA LEU A 266 -8.59 2.36 7.02
C LEU A 266 -8.65 1.15 6.08
N SER A 267 -9.56 0.20 6.30
CA SER A 267 -9.82 -0.88 5.36
C SER A 267 -10.48 -0.38 4.08
N GLY A 268 -10.44 -1.16 3.00
CA GLY A 268 -10.98 -0.76 1.70
C GLY A 268 -12.50 -0.46 1.67
N ASP A 269 -13.22 -0.85 2.70
CA ASP A 269 -14.63 -0.57 3.00
C ASP A 269 -14.82 0.58 4.02
N GLY A 270 -13.84 1.48 4.15
CA GLY A 270 -14.00 2.75 4.88
C GLY A 270 -14.06 2.62 6.40
N MET A 271 -13.82 1.43 6.96
CA MET A 271 -13.80 1.15 8.39
C MET A 271 -12.36 1.19 8.93
N CYS A 272 -12.18 1.33 10.24
CA CYS A 272 -10.85 1.39 10.86
C CYS A 272 -10.50 0.07 11.55
N LEU A 273 -9.23 -0.36 11.42
CA LEU A 273 -8.66 -1.44 12.23
C LEU A 273 -8.73 -1.04 13.71
N ASP A 274 -9.47 -1.81 14.50
CA ASP A 274 -9.91 -1.47 15.83
C ASP A 274 -9.59 -2.64 16.77
N ILE A 275 -9.08 -2.36 17.96
CA ILE A 275 -9.05 -3.33 19.05
C ILE A 275 -10.38 -3.18 19.81
N SER A 276 -11.07 -4.28 20.07
CA SER A 276 -12.25 -4.30 20.95
C SER A 276 -11.97 -3.45 22.20
N GLY A 277 -12.76 -2.40 22.43
CA GLY A 277 -12.43 -1.35 23.41
C GLY A 277 -12.05 -1.83 24.82
N PRO A 278 -12.73 -2.84 25.41
CA PRO A 278 -12.35 -3.45 26.69
C PRO A 278 -10.98 -4.16 26.68
N ASP A 279 -10.50 -4.56 25.51
CA ASP A 279 -9.34 -5.43 25.31
C ASP A 279 -8.04 -4.68 24.98
N LEU A 280 -8.06 -3.34 24.89
CA LEU A 280 -6.91 -2.50 24.48
C LEU A 280 -5.59 -2.77 25.22
N HIS A 281 -5.66 -3.25 26.47
CA HIS A 281 -4.49 -3.60 27.29
C HIS A 281 -4.48 -5.09 27.70
N THR A 282 -5.23 -5.93 26.97
CA THR A 282 -5.38 -7.37 27.23
C THR A 282 -4.54 -8.16 26.25
N ILE A 283 -3.62 -8.99 26.76
CA ILE A 283 -2.85 -9.94 25.95
C ILE A 283 -3.81 -11.00 25.39
N GLY A 284 -3.81 -11.19 24.07
CA GLY A 284 -4.82 -11.97 23.35
C GLY A 284 -6.10 -11.19 23.03
N GLY A 285 -6.08 -9.86 23.15
CA GLY A 285 -7.24 -8.99 22.91
C GLY A 285 -7.75 -9.05 21.46
N HIS A 286 -9.08 -8.98 21.29
CA HIS A 286 -9.73 -9.12 19.99
C HIS A 286 -9.49 -7.90 19.09
N VAL A 287 -9.11 -8.16 17.83
CA VAL A 287 -8.98 -7.14 16.78
C VAL A 287 -10.09 -7.34 15.75
N GLN A 288 -10.63 -6.23 15.27
CA GLN A 288 -11.83 -6.14 14.45
C GLN A 288 -11.73 -4.95 13.49
N ILE A 289 -12.78 -4.72 12.69
CA ILE A 289 -13.05 -3.40 12.12
C ILE A 289 -14.17 -2.67 12.86
N TRP A 290 -14.08 -1.35 12.96
CA TRP A 290 -15.09 -0.49 13.56
C TRP A 290 -15.15 0.88 12.86
N GLY A 291 -16.25 1.61 13.03
CA GLY A 291 -16.40 2.96 12.46
C GLY A 291 -15.30 3.91 12.94
N CYS A 292 -14.62 4.59 12.01
CA CYS A 292 -13.46 5.43 12.30
C CYS A 292 -13.78 6.59 13.24
N ASN A 293 -12.96 6.75 14.29
CA ASN A 293 -13.04 7.83 15.27
C ASN A 293 -11.68 8.02 15.99
N ASP A 294 -11.51 9.06 16.80
CA ASP A 294 -10.22 9.40 17.43
C ASP A 294 -9.85 8.54 18.68
N ALA A 295 -10.55 7.44 18.96
CA ALA A 295 -10.26 6.60 20.12
C ALA A 295 -8.90 5.89 20.03
N HIS A 296 -8.33 5.58 21.19
CA HIS A 296 -6.98 5.03 21.30
C HIS A 296 -6.87 3.58 20.77
N ASN A 297 -7.98 2.85 20.76
CA ASN A 297 -8.04 1.48 20.25
C ASN A 297 -8.04 1.38 18.71
N GLN A 298 -8.10 2.51 17.99
CA GLN A 298 -7.92 2.57 16.52
C GLN A 298 -6.56 3.16 16.11
N LYS A 299 -5.69 3.46 17.08
CA LYS A 299 -4.41 4.14 16.85
C LYS A 299 -3.26 3.14 16.85
N TRP A 300 -2.62 3.04 15.69
CA TRP A 300 -1.53 2.10 15.38
C TRP A 300 -0.28 2.85 14.94
N LYS A 301 0.89 2.21 15.05
CA LYS A 301 2.20 2.81 14.76
C LYS A 301 3.12 1.74 14.17
N PHE A 302 3.61 1.94 12.94
CA PHE A 302 4.64 1.06 12.37
C PHE A 302 5.98 1.33 13.03
N SER A 303 6.62 0.28 13.54
CA SER A 303 7.96 0.32 14.14
C SER A 303 8.64 -1.05 14.05
N ASN A 304 9.79 -1.14 13.37
CA ASN A 304 10.56 -2.38 13.19
C ASN A 304 9.73 -3.55 12.62
N ASN A 305 8.96 -3.27 11.55
CA ASN A 305 7.94 -4.14 10.94
C ASN A 305 6.78 -4.53 11.87
N ARG A 306 6.57 -3.90 13.03
CA ARG A 306 5.44 -4.20 13.92
C ARG A 306 4.41 -3.09 13.89
N LEU A 307 3.13 -3.46 13.99
CA LEU A 307 2.03 -2.53 14.23
C LEU A 307 1.76 -2.45 15.74
N LEU A 308 2.39 -1.47 16.40
CA LEU A 308 2.19 -1.18 17.81
C LEU A 308 0.89 -0.39 18.01
N SER A 309 -0.01 -0.88 18.87
CA SER A 309 -1.21 -0.13 19.26
C SER A 309 -0.90 0.94 20.29
N ALA A 310 -1.76 1.95 20.41
CA ALA A 310 -1.69 2.91 21.51
C ALA A 310 -2.01 2.28 22.90
N GLY A 311 -2.41 1.01 22.92
CA GLY A 311 -2.50 0.20 24.15
C GLY A 311 -1.14 -0.34 24.64
N GLY A 312 -0.09 -0.28 23.81
CA GLY A 312 1.26 -0.76 24.12
C GLY A 312 1.55 -2.21 23.68
N LEU A 313 0.60 -2.86 23.01
CA LEU A 313 0.70 -4.25 22.51
C LEU A 313 0.77 -4.27 20.98
N CYS A 314 1.38 -5.30 20.41
CA CYS A 314 1.62 -5.42 18.97
C CYS A 314 0.53 -6.26 18.29
N LEU A 315 0.13 -5.88 17.07
CA LEU A 315 -0.71 -6.68 16.19
C LEU A 315 -0.03 -8.00 15.88
N ASP A 316 -0.72 -9.11 16.17
CA ASP A 316 -0.14 -10.45 16.26
C ASP A 316 -1.07 -11.45 15.56
N VAL A 317 -0.52 -12.26 14.66
CA VAL A 317 -1.20 -13.48 14.22
C VAL A 317 -0.96 -14.55 15.28
N ALA A 318 -2.02 -15.15 15.82
CA ALA A 318 -1.90 -16.14 16.89
C ALA A 318 -0.87 -17.22 16.55
N GLY A 319 -0.02 -17.59 17.53
CA GLY A 319 1.13 -18.49 17.37
C GLY A 319 1.01 -19.61 16.32
N PRO A 320 0.04 -20.54 16.43
CA PRO A 320 -0.10 -21.67 15.50
C PRO A 320 -0.66 -21.30 14.11
N ASP A 321 -1.16 -20.07 13.93
CA ASP A 321 -1.95 -19.66 12.78
C ASP A 321 -1.15 -18.91 11.71
N LEU A 322 0.15 -18.68 11.90
CA LEU A 322 1.04 -17.86 11.04
C LEU A 322 0.89 -18.09 9.52
N HIS A 323 0.62 -19.34 9.11
CA HIS A 323 0.43 -19.75 7.71
C HIS A 323 -0.97 -20.35 7.44
N THR A 324 -1.90 -20.24 8.40
CA THR A 324 -3.25 -20.81 8.34
C THR A 324 -4.20 -19.80 7.68
N LEU A 325 -4.95 -20.25 6.67
CA LEU A 325 -5.99 -19.42 6.05
C LEU A 325 -7.19 -19.29 7.00
N GLY A 326 -7.60 -18.06 7.28
CA GLY A 326 -8.53 -17.75 8.37
C GLY A 326 -7.85 -17.64 9.75
N GLY A 327 -6.52 -17.58 9.79
CA GLY A 327 -5.74 -17.49 11.02
C GLY A 327 -6.09 -16.26 11.87
N HIS A 328 -6.19 -16.45 13.18
CA HIS A 328 -6.71 -15.47 14.14
C HIS A 328 -5.76 -14.28 14.34
N ILE A 329 -6.31 -13.06 14.33
CA ILE A 329 -5.61 -11.82 14.66
C ILE A 329 -5.92 -11.43 16.11
N GLN A 330 -4.89 -11.04 16.85
CA GLN A 330 -4.99 -10.55 18.22
C GLN A 330 -4.01 -9.38 18.43
N ILE A 331 -3.98 -8.84 19.65
CA ILE A 331 -2.82 -8.10 20.15
C ILE A 331 -2.07 -8.91 21.21
N TRP A 332 -0.74 -8.82 21.21
CA TRP A 332 0.13 -9.57 22.10
C TRP A 332 1.34 -8.75 22.56
N ASP A 333 2.07 -9.26 23.57
CA ASP A 333 3.34 -8.68 24.03
C ASP A 333 4.31 -8.55 22.85
N CYS A 334 4.82 -7.34 22.62
CA CYS A 334 5.70 -7.03 21.51
C CYS A 334 7.02 -7.82 21.57
N ASN A 335 7.27 -8.60 20.53
CA ASN A 335 8.47 -9.43 20.35
C ASN A 335 8.89 -9.41 18.87
N ASP A 336 9.87 -10.22 18.47
CA ASP A 336 10.43 -10.19 17.11
C ASP A 336 10.13 -11.45 16.28
N THR A 337 9.16 -12.27 16.69
CA THR A 337 8.68 -13.42 15.90
C THR A 337 7.96 -12.98 14.61
N PRO A 338 7.92 -13.83 13.56
CA PRO A 338 7.22 -13.54 12.31
C PRO A 338 5.72 -13.21 12.47
N ASN A 339 5.10 -13.72 13.55
CA ASN A 339 3.70 -13.49 13.92
C ASN A 339 3.34 -12.01 14.09
N GLN A 340 4.31 -11.16 14.42
CA GLN A 340 4.14 -9.71 14.60
C GLN A 340 4.80 -8.87 13.50
N LYS A 341 5.38 -9.52 12.48
CA LYS A 341 5.98 -8.82 11.34
C LYS A 341 4.90 -8.54 10.30
N TRP A 342 4.79 -7.30 9.89
CA TRP A 342 3.78 -6.76 8.98
C TRP A 342 4.45 -5.87 7.94
N TYR A 343 4.06 -6.07 6.68
CA TYR A 343 4.62 -5.38 5.52
C TYR A 343 3.47 -4.83 4.67
N LEU A 344 3.40 -3.51 4.48
CA LEU A 344 2.52 -2.93 3.47
C LEU A 344 3.20 -3.04 2.10
N ASP A 345 2.45 -3.41 1.07
CA ASP A 345 2.93 -3.41 -0.32
C ASP A 345 2.32 -2.30 -1.18
N ASP A 346 2.79 -2.23 -2.43
CA ASP A 346 2.38 -1.32 -3.50
C ASP A 346 0.87 -1.36 -3.81
N ASN A 347 0.17 -2.42 -3.39
CA ASN A 347 -1.29 -2.60 -3.52
C ASN A 347 -2.02 -2.31 -2.19
N TYR A 348 -1.36 -1.72 -1.19
CA TYR A 348 -1.85 -1.45 0.17
C TYR A 348 -2.25 -2.69 0.97
N ARG A 349 -1.66 -3.85 0.69
CA ARG A 349 -1.99 -5.09 1.42
C ARG A 349 -1.03 -5.26 2.58
N LEU A 350 -1.56 -5.50 3.78
CA LEU A 350 -0.76 -5.78 4.98
C LEU A 350 -0.42 -7.27 5.04
N ILE A 351 0.75 -7.62 4.51
CA ILE A 351 1.29 -8.98 4.49
C ILE A 351 1.93 -9.30 5.85
N ASN A 352 1.57 -10.42 6.48
CA ASN A 352 2.24 -10.90 7.70
C ASN A 352 3.60 -11.55 7.40
N GLY A 353 4.40 -11.83 8.44
CA GLY A 353 5.67 -12.56 8.31
C GLY A 353 5.53 -14.01 7.80
N GLY A 354 4.30 -14.52 7.67
CA GLY A 354 3.97 -15.81 7.05
C GLY A 354 3.63 -15.74 5.56
N GLY A 355 3.59 -14.56 4.94
CA GLY A 355 3.29 -14.36 3.52
C GLY A 355 1.80 -14.29 3.16
N LEU A 356 0.92 -14.08 4.14
CA LEU A 356 -0.53 -13.95 3.99
C LEU A 356 -1.00 -12.54 4.34
N CYS A 357 -2.08 -12.08 3.73
CA CYS A 357 -2.57 -10.70 3.87
C CYS A 357 -3.65 -10.59 4.94
N LEU A 358 -3.57 -9.53 5.75
CA LEU A 358 -4.62 -9.09 6.68
C LEU A 358 -5.91 -8.80 5.90
N ASN A 359 -7.01 -9.40 6.35
CA ASN A 359 -8.21 -9.60 5.56
C ASN A 359 -9.44 -9.45 6.47
N VAL A 360 -10.32 -8.48 6.20
CA VAL A 360 -11.68 -8.46 6.77
C VAL A 360 -12.43 -9.69 6.24
N ALA A 361 -13.09 -10.47 7.10
CA ALA A 361 -13.87 -11.62 6.67
C ALA A 361 -14.96 -11.18 5.65
N GLY A 362 -15.20 -11.98 4.62
CA GLY A 362 -15.96 -11.53 3.44
C GLY A 362 -17.41 -11.14 3.74
N ASP A 363 -18.03 -11.82 4.71
CA ASP A 363 -19.40 -11.56 5.17
C ASP A 363 -19.49 -10.44 6.23
N ASP A 364 -18.33 -9.94 6.71
CA ASP A 364 -18.20 -8.94 7.79
C ASP A 364 -17.81 -7.54 7.27
N LEU A 365 -17.77 -7.33 5.95
CA LEU A 365 -17.49 -6.02 5.34
C LEU A 365 -18.55 -4.98 5.74
N ASN A 366 -18.09 -3.78 6.11
CA ASN A 366 -18.87 -2.68 6.68
C ASN A 366 -19.69 -3.07 7.95
N VAL A 367 -19.29 -4.14 8.66
CA VAL A 367 -19.91 -4.56 9.94
C VAL A 367 -19.09 -4.02 11.12
N GLN A 368 -19.75 -3.31 12.04
CA GLN A 368 -19.12 -2.90 13.30
C GLN A 368 -18.83 -4.12 14.18
N GLY A 369 -17.54 -4.38 14.43
CA GLY A 369 -17.07 -5.60 15.09
C GLY A 369 -16.72 -6.74 14.14
N GLY A 370 -16.67 -6.47 12.83
CA GLY A 370 -16.33 -7.46 11.80
C GLY A 370 -14.94 -8.08 12.00
N HIS A 371 -14.83 -9.39 11.80
CA HIS A 371 -13.64 -10.18 12.12
C HIS A 371 -12.50 -9.92 11.11
N VAL A 372 -11.28 -9.74 11.63
CA VAL A 372 -10.06 -9.70 10.81
C VAL A 372 -9.24 -10.98 10.99
N GLN A 373 -8.72 -11.49 9.88
CA GLN A 373 -8.00 -12.76 9.75
C GLN A 373 -6.83 -12.60 8.77
N ILE A 374 -5.97 -13.61 8.61
CA ILE A 374 -5.07 -13.67 7.44
C ILE A 374 -5.59 -14.61 6.35
N MET A 375 -5.41 -14.21 5.09
CA MET A 375 -5.83 -14.95 3.89
C MET A 375 -4.79 -14.86 2.77
N LYS A 376 -4.97 -15.64 1.69
CA LYS A 376 -4.13 -15.50 0.49
C LYS A 376 -4.27 -14.09 -0.09
N CYS A 377 -3.14 -13.42 -0.29
CA CYS A 377 -3.06 -12.09 -0.87
C CYS A 377 -3.69 -12.03 -2.27
N ASN A 378 -4.56 -11.05 -2.47
CA ASN A 378 -5.21 -10.72 -3.74
C ASN A 378 -5.68 -9.25 -3.74
N ASP A 379 -6.26 -8.77 -4.84
CA ASP A 379 -6.62 -7.35 -5.03
C ASP A 379 -8.12 -7.07 -4.81
N ALA A 380 -8.76 -7.83 -3.91
CA ALA A 380 -10.10 -7.57 -3.40
C ALA A 380 -10.09 -6.54 -2.28
N LEU A 381 -11.21 -5.82 -2.15
CA LEU A 381 -11.38 -4.66 -1.27
C LEU A 381 -11.06 -4.96 0.20
N ASN A 382 -11.35 -6.18 0.65
CA ASN A 382 -11.25 -6.62 2.04
C ASN A 382 -9.82 -6.91 2.51
N GLN A 383 -8.80 -6.73 1.65
CA GLN A 383 -7.37 -6.90 1.98
C GLN A 383 -6.56 -5.59 1.84
N ILE A 384 -7.24 -4.48 1.54
CA ILE A 384 -6.65 -3.16 1.31
C ILE A 384 -6.67 -2.35 2.62
N TRP A 385 -5.54 -1.75 3.01
CA TRP A 385 -5.38 -1.01 4.27
C TRP A 385 -4.60 0.29 4.06
N TYR A 386 -5.29 1.43 4.14
CA TYR A 386 -4.70 2.76 3.96
C TYR A 386 -4.22 3.36 5.29
N PRO A 387 -2.94 3.74 5.42
CA PRO A 387 -2.45 4.47 6.59
C PRO A 387 -2.90 5.94 6.60
N LEU A 388 -3.85 6.28 7.48
CA LEU A 388 -4.36 7.64 7.66
C LEU A 388 -3.58 8.39 8.75
N ILE A 389 -2.77 9.36 8.34
CA ILE A 389 -1.92 10.17 9.22
C ILE A 389 -2.50 11.59 9.40
N ASN A 390 -3.68 11.72 10.02
CA ASN A 390 -4.05 12.92 10.81
C ASN A 390 -5.36 12.78 11.61
N THR A 391 -5.42 13.44 12.77
CA THR A 391 -6.54 13.36 13.73
C THR A 391 -7.65 14.38 13.44
N GLN A 392 -8.27 14.32 12.24
CA GLN A 392 -9.44 15.14 11.91
C GLN A 392 -10.63 14.40 11.27
N MET A 393 -10.67 13.06 11.31
CA MET A 393 -11.95 12.32 11.17
C MET A 393 -12.79 12.39 12.47
N SER A 394 -13.07 13.61 12.93
CA SER A 394 -13.97 13.88 14.06
C SER A 394 -14.70 15.22 13.95
N ALA A 395 -15.27 15.50 12.77
CA ALA A 395 -16.34 16.49 12.64
C ALA A 395 -17.69 15.75 12.58
N ASN A 396 -18.54 15.94 13.60
CA ASN A 396 -19.90 15.40 13.58
C ASN A 396 -20.69 16.05 12.44
N LEU A 397 -20.98 15.30 11.38
CA LEU A 397 -21.99 15.70 10.38
C LEU A 397 -23.02 14.59 10.18
N SER A 398 -23.89 14.44 11.19
CA SER A 398 -25.12 13.65 11.07
C SER A 398 -26.13 14.36 10.15
N VAL A 399 -25.85 14.40 8.85
CA VAL A 399 -26.79 14.84 7.82
C VAL A 399 -27.44 13.60 7.21
N SER A 400 -28.35 13.02 7.98
CA SER A 400 -29.34 12.09 7.43
C SER A 400 -30.28 12.87 6.51
N ASN A 401 -30.02 12.84 5.21
CA ASN A 401 -30.94 13.25 4.15
C ASN A 401 -30.48 12.62 2.82
N ASP A 402 -30.76 11.34 2.65
CA ASP A 402 -30.43 10.57 1.44
C ASP A 402 -31.13 11.08 0.16
N ASN A 403 -31.98 12.10 0.29
CA ASN A 403 -32.71 12.72 -0.79
C ASN A 403 -32.70 14.25 -0.64
N CYS A 404 -32.08 14.98 -1.58
CA CYS A 404 -32.13 16.45 -1.66
C CYS A 404 -33.52 16.98 -2.11
N SER A 405 -34.58 16.19 -1.92
CA SER A 405 -35.93 16.46 -2.37
C SER A 405 -36.55 17.64 -1.61
N GLY A 406 -36.99 18.67 -2.33
CA GLY A 406 -37.63 19.87 -1.76
C GLY A 406 -36.68 21.04 -1.50
N LEU A 407 -35.37 20.87 -1.70
CA LEU A 407 -34.39 21.96 -1.73
C LEU A 407 -34.38 22.64 -3.11
N SER A 408 -33.83 23.86 -3.20
CA SER A 408 -33.64 24.55 -4.48
C SER A 408 -32.45 25.52 -4.46
N GLY A 409 -31.92 25.87 -5.64
CA GLY A 409 -30.78 26.78 -5.77
C GLY A 409 -29.53 26.28 -5.01
N ALA A 410 -28.82 27.21 -4.36
CA ALA A 410 -27.63 26.92 -3.56
C ALA A 410 -27.83 25.77 -2.55
N GLU A 411 -28.97 25.71 -1.86
CA GLU A 411 -29.24 24.66 -0.85
C GLU A 411 -29.32 23.25 -1.49
N TYR A 412 -29.88 23.15 -2.70
CA TYR A 412 -29.91 21.91 -3.47
C TYR A 412 -28.50 21.54 -3.98
N ASN A 413 -27.77 22.51 -4.53
CA ASN A 413 -26.44 22.29 -5.07
C ASN A 413 -25.44 21.89 -3.98
N LEU A 414 -25.52 22.50 -2.80
CA LEU A 414 -24.76 22.12 -1.62
C LEU A 414 -25.13 20.69 -1.17
N CYS A 415 -26.41 20.36 -1.07
CA CYS A 415 -26.85 19.02 -0.70
C CYS A 415 -26.36 17.95 -1.69
N GLN A 416 -26.44 18.21 -3.00
CA GLN A 416 -25.89 17.30 -4.02
C GLN A 416 -24.38 17.14 -3.88
N THR A 417 -23.67 18.23 -3.61
CA THR A 417 -22.22 18.21 -3.36
C THR A 417 -21.89 17.39 -2.09
N GLU A 418 -22.59 17.61 -0.97
CA GLU A 418 -22.42 16.87 0.28
C GLU A 418 -22.56 15.35 0.12
N ARG A 419 -23.47 14.87 -0.75
CA ARG A 419 -23.63 13.43 -1.04
C ARG A 419 -22.36 12.76 -1.59
N MET A 420 -21.44 13.54 -2.17
CA MET A 420 -20.16 13.05 -2.69
C MET A 420 -19.04 12.98 -1.65
N ARG A 421 -19.21 13.49 -0.42
CA ARG A 421 -18.21 13.22 0.63
C ARG A 421 -18.14 11.73 0.96
N GLY A 422 -16.98 11.30 1.46
CA GLY A 422 -16.74 9.91 1.86
C GLY A 422 -15.62 9.26 1.04
N ASN A 423 -15.61 7.93 1.05
CA ASN A 423 -14.60 7.11 0.39
C ASN A 423 -15.19 6.51 -0.90
N TRP A 424 -14.55 6.71 -2.04
CA TRP A 424 -15.07 6.24 -3.34
C TRP A 424 -14.06 5.38 -4.09
N LYS A 425 -14.54 4.28 -4.68
CA LYS A 425 -13.80 3.46 -5.66
C LYS A 425 -14.42 3.66 -7.02
N LEU A 426 -13.77 4.43 -7.90
CA LEU A 426 -14.14 4.54 -9.31
C LEU A 426 -13.42 3.46 -10.12
N THR A 427 -14.13 2.79 -11.01
CA THR A 427 -13.60 1.72 -11.86
C THR A 427 -14.06 1.92 -13.30
N TYR A 428 -13.12 2.03 -14.25
CA TYR A 428 -13.43 2.08 -15.68
C TYR A 428 -12.83 0.91 -16.44
N GLN A 429 -13.47 0.57 -17.56
CA GLN A 429 -13.01 -0.50 -18.45
C GLN A 429 -12.39 0.08 -19.71
N THR A 430 -11.18 -0.38 -20.04
CA THR A 430 -10.55 -0.19 -21.34
C THR A 430 -10.61 -1.52 -22.11
N PRO A 431 -10.35 -1.55 -23.44
CA PRO A 431 -10.31 -2.80 -24.21
C PRO A 431 -9.26 -3.84 -23.77
N TYR A 432 -8.36 -3.48 -22.85
CA TYR A 432 -7.22 -4.31 -22.43
C TYR A 432 -7.14 -4.53 -20.91
N ASN A 433 -7.59 -3.55 -20.11
CA ASN A 433 -7.47 -3.55 -18.65
C ASN A 433 -8.71 -2.96 -17.98
N VAL A 434 -9.06 -3.48 -16.80
CA VAL A 434 -9.96 -2.84 -15.83
C VAL A 434 -9.11 -2.01 -14.87
N ILE A 435 -9.41 -0.71 -14.74
CA ILE A 435 -8.58 0.22 -13.97
C ILE A 435 -9.41 0.77 -12.80
N LYS A 436 -8.86 0.73 -11.59
CA LYS A 436 -9.49 1.16 -10.33
C LYS A 436 -8.76 2.41 -9.80
N TYR A 437 -9.51 3.38 -9.29
CA TYR A 437 -9.00 4.55 -8.57
C TYR A 437 -9.79 4.75 -7.27
N TYR A 438 -9.09 5.19 -6.23
CA TYR A 438 -9.64 5.40 -4.88
C TYR A 438 -9.50 6.87 -4.49
N TYR A 439 -10.56 7.42 -3.90
CA TYR A 439 -10.71 8.83 -3.57
C TYR A 439 -11.21 9.01 -2.14
N LEU A 440 -10.56 9.89 -1.37
CA LEU A 440 -11.08 10.43 -0.12
C LEU A 440 -11.59 11.84 -0.40
N VAL A 441 -12.91 12.03 -0.35
CA VAL A 441 -13.57 13.29 -0.72
C VAL A 441 -14.00 14.01 0.56
N GLY A 442 -13.20 14.99 0.98
CA GLY A 442 -13.22 15.51 2.36
C GLY A 442 -13.73 16.94 2.54
N ALA A 443 -13.21 17.92 1.80
CA ALA A 443 -13.37 19.34 2.11
C ALA A 443 -14.18 20.10 1.06
N ILE A 444 -15.34 20.65 1.45
CA ILE A 444 -16.06 21.63 0.62
C ILE A 444 -15.37 22.99 0.71
N GLN A 445 -15.22 23.65 -0.43
CA GLN A 445 -14.84 25.06 -0.56
C GLN A 445 -15.91 25.80 -1.36
N ASP A 446 -16.19 27.05 -0.97
CA ASP A 446 -17.02 27.95 -1.77
C ASP A 446 -16.30 28.25 -3.10
N HIS A 447 -17.00 28.06 -4.23
CA HIS A 447 -16.44 28.37 -5.54
C HIS A 447 -16.58 29.88 -5.86
N ASP A 448 -15.67 30.43 -6.67
CA ASP A 448 -15.76 31.79 -7.26
C ASP A 448 -17.02 32.02 -8.17
N ILE A 449 -17.94 31.04 -8.24
CA ILE A 449 -19.17 31.08 -9.04
C ILE A 449 -20.37 30.99 -8.08
N PRO A 450 -21.33 31.94 -8.13
CA PRO A 450 -22.52 31.89 -7.29
C PRO A 450 -23.29 30.57 -7.42
N ASP A 451 -23.78 30.06 -6.29
CA ASP A 451 -24.54 28.82 -6.14
C ASP A 451 -23.79 27.53 -6.56
N ALA A 452 -22.48 27.58 -6.81
CA ALA A 452 -21.62 26.42 -7.09
C ALA A 452 -20.69 26.09 -5.91
N TYR A 453 -20.44 24.81 -5.71
CA TYR A 453 -19.59 24.29 -4.64
C TYR A 453 -18.55 23.33 -5.22
N MET A 454 -17.33 23.41 -4.68
CA MET A 454 -16.24 22.49 -5.03
C MET A 454 -15.94 21.59 -3.84
N LEU A 455 -15.82 20.29 -4.09
CA LEU A 455 -15.22 19.34 -3.17
C LEU A 455 -13.77 19.11 -3.56
N VAL A 456 -12.85 19.45 -2.67
CA VAL A 456 -11.45 19.02 -2.78
C VAL A 456 -11.32 17.69 -2.06
N GLY A 457 -11.07 16.66 -2.85
CA GLY A 457 -10.64 15.34 -2.38
C GLY A 457 -9.18 15.08 -2.72
N THR A 458 -8.67 13.95 -2.23
CA THR A 458 -7.38 13.41 -2.64
C THR A 458 -7.55 12.02 -3.25
N ASN A 459 -6.73 11.74 -4.25
CA ASN A 459 -6.43 10.39 -4.72
C ASN A 459 -4.94 10.08 -4.44
N PHE A 460 -4.48 8.87 -4.71
CA PHE A 460 -3.07 8.48 -4.49
C PHE A 460 -2.04 9.30 -5.29
N TYR A 461 -2.46 9.96 -6.38
CA TYR A 461 -1.59 10.69 -7.31
C TYR A 461 -1.65 12.21 -7.14
N GLY A 462 -2.51 12.75 -6.28
CA GLY A 462 -2.66 14.19 -6.09
C GLY A 462 -4.05 14.67 -5.67
N SER A 463 -4.25 15.99 -5.82
CA SER A 463 -5.54 16.66 -5.65
C SER A 463 -6.55 16.20 -6.71
N SER A 464 -7.77 15.90 -6.27
CA SER A 464 -8.91 15.66 -7.15
C SER A 464 -10.01 16.67 -6.84
N GLU A 465 -10.39 17.49 -7.82
CA GLU A 465 -11.47 18.47 -7.68
C GLU A 465 -12.78 17.84 -8.17
N VAL A 466 -13.83 17.86 -7.34
CA VAL A 466 -15.18 17.39 -7.67
C VAL A 466 -16.13 18.58 -7.69
N THR A 467 -16.74 18.84 -8.83
CA THR A 467 -17.71 19.92 -9.02
C THR A 467 -19.05 19.35 -9.47
N TYR A 468 -20.15 19.84 -8.89
CA TYR A 468 -21.50 19.52 -9.35
C TYR A 468 -21.99 20.58 -10.35
N ASP A 469 -22.34 20.17 -11.58
CA ASP A 469 -23.04 21.03 -12.54
C ASP A 469 -24.57 20.87 -12.38
N PRO A 470 -25.28 21.88 -11.88
CA PRO A 470 -26.73 21.83 -11.70
C PRO A 470 -27.51 21.88 -13.03
N ASN A 471 -26.88 22.25 -14.14
CA ASN A 471 -27.51 22.30 -15.46
C ASN A 471 -27.51 20.92 -16.12
N ALA A 472 -26.38 20.19 -16.01
CA ALA A 472 -26.26 18.81 -16.47
C ALA A 472 -26.77 17.77 -15.43
N GLN A 473 -27.00 18.19 -14.19
CA GLN A 473 -27.30 17.32 -13.02
C GLN A 473 -26.23 16.25 -12.80
N LEU A 474 -24.96 16.64 -12.96
CA LEU A 474 -23.82 15.75 -13.14
C LEU A 474 -22.67 16.15 -12.22
N PHE A 475 -21.91 15.17 -11.72
CA PHE A 475 -20.63 15.41 -11.06
C PHE A 475 -19.49 15.26 -12.06
N ILE A 476 -18.58 16.22 -12.04
CA ILE A 476 -17.32 16.18 -12.77
C ILE A 476 -16.22 16.07 -11.70
N LEU A 477 -15.57 14.91 -11.63
CA LEU A 477 -14.31 14.73 -10.88
C LEU A 477 -13.15 14.88 -11.86
N VAL A 478 -12.16 15.68 -11.50
CA VAL A 478 -10.97 15.96 -12.28
C VAL A 478 -9.74 15.52 -11.48
N ASP A 479 -8.94 14.60 -12.02
CA ASP A 479 -7.59 14.38 -11.51
C ASP A 479 -6.69 15.45 -12.13
N LEU A 480 -6.07 16.30 -11.32
CA LEU A 480 -5.13 17.30 -11.80
C LEU A 480 -3.70 16.74 -11.86
N THR A 481 -2.92 17.19 -12.85
CA THR A 481 -1.46 17.14 -12.77
C THR A 481 -0.97 18.25 -11.83
N PRO A 482 0.27 18.16 -11.30
CA PRO A 482 0.75 19.11 -10.29
C PRO A 482 1.02 20.55 -10.78
N ASP A 483 0.85 20.79 -12.09
CA ASP A 483 0.88 22.09 -12.75
C ASP A 483 -0.52 22.57 -13.17
N ASN A 484 -1.58 21.94 -12.63
CA ASN A 484 -3.01 22.21 -12.86
C ASN A 484 -3.46 22.01 -14.32
N HIS A 485 -2.79 21.16 -15.10
CA HIS A 485 -3.41 20.53 -16.26
C HIS A 485 -4.27 19.34 -15.82
N ILE A 486 -5.05 18.79 -16.74
CA ILE A 486 -6.02 17.74 -16.44
C ILE A 486 -5.41 16.38 -16.82
N LYS A 487 -5.14 15.54 -15.81
CA LYS A 487 -4.64 14.17 -15.97
C LYS A 487 -5.77 13.19 -16.33
N ARG A 488 -7.01 13.51 -15.91
CA ARG A 488 -8.20 12.69 -16.11
C ARG A 488 -9.49 13.47 -15.86
N VAL A 489 -10.58 13.09 -16.52
CA VAL A 489 -11.94 13.52 -16.18
C VAL A 489 -12.84 12.31 -15.94
N PHE A 490 -13.72 12.41 -14.96
CA PHE A 490 -14.82 11.48 -14.70
C PHE A 490 -16.12 12.28 -14.65
N SER A 491 -17.10 11.89 -15.46
CA SER A 491 -18.42 12.53 -15.54
C SER A 491 -19.48 11.49 -15.17
N PHE A 492 -20.17 11.66 -14.05
CA PHE A 492 -21.09 10.66 -13.51
C PHE A 492 -22.27 11.27 -12.74
N SER A 493 -23.36 10.51 -12.65
CA SER A 493 -24.52 10.83 -11.82
C SER A 493 -24.58 9.92 -10.60
N LEU A 494 -24.88 10.49 -9.42
CA LEU A 494 -25.43 9.73 -8.30
C LEU A 494 -26.83 9.23 -8.69
N ASP A 495 -27.10 7.94 -8.45
CA ASP A 495 -28.47 7.45 -8.44
C ASP A 495 -29.21 7.94 -7.17
N ASN A 496 -30.44 7.47 -6.95
CA ASN A 496 -31.24 7.87 -5.78
C ASN A 496 -31.00 7.00 -4.53
N GLU A 497 -30.05 6.06 -4.59
CA GLU A 497 -29.76 5.07 -3.52
C GLU A 497 -28.32 5.20 -2.97
N ASN A 498 -27.62 6.29 -3.32
CA ASN A 498 -26.37 6.82 -2.72
C ASN A 498 -25.09 5.94 -2.80
N SER A 499 -25.21 4.63 -3.03
CA SER A 499 -24.06 3.70 -2.99
C SER A 499 -23.38 3.49 -4.35
N LEU A 500 -24.03 3.85 -5.47
CA LEU A 500 -23.53 3.63 -6.82
C LEU A 500 -23.54 4.92 -7.65
N VAL A 501 -22.49 5.10 -8.46
CA VAL A 501 -22.44 6.08 -9.56
C VAL A 501 -22.14 5.37 -10.88
N THR A 502 -22.65 5.90 -11.98
CA THR A 502 -22.31 5.42 -13.33
C THR A 502 -22.09 6.59 -14.28
N GLY A 503 -21.29 6.38 -15.32
CA GLY A 503 -20.95 7.44 -16.27
C GLY A 503 -19.73 7.13 -17.15
N CYS A 504 -18.95 8.17 -17.42
CA CYS A 504 -17.85 8.17 -18.38
C CYS A 504 -16.52 8.63 -17.74
N HIS A 505 -15.48 7.83 -17.93
CA HIS A 505 -14.09 8.25 -17.83
C HIS A 505 -13.60 8.81 -19.17
N PHE A 506 -12.81 9.88 -19.14
CA PHE A 506 -12.14 10.51 -20.28
C PHE A 506 -10.67 10.78 -19.95
N GLN A 507 -9.78 10.76 -20.96
CA GLN A 507 -8.34 10.97 -20.73
C GLN A 507 -8.00 12.47 -20.62
N SER A 508 -8.80 13.35 -21.22
CA SER A 508 -8.72 14.81 -21.06
C SER A 508 -10.11 15.47 -21.17
N ILE A 509 -10.19 16.81 -21.15
CA ILE A 509 -11.45 17.54 -21.44
C ILE A 509 -11.82 17.47 -22.93
N GLU A 510 -10.84 17.48 -23.83
CA GLU A 510 -11.06 17.40 -25.28
C GLU A 510 -11.70 16.06 -25.67
N ASP A 511 -11.38 14.97 -24.96
CA ASP A 511 -12.05 13.67 -25.07
C ASP A 511 -13.55 13.75 -24.68
N MET A 512 -13.90 14.58 -23.70
CA MET A 512 -15.28 14.79 -23.26
C MET A 512 -16.09 15.54 -24.31
N GLU A 513 -15.51 16.56 -24.97
CA GLU A 513 -16.12 17.23 -26.12
C GLU A 513 -16.23 16.30 -27.35
N ALA A 514 -15.26 15.40 -27.55
CA ALA A 514 -15.29 14.39 -28.61
C ALA A 514 -16.26 13.22 -28.35
N GLY A 515 -16.74 13.06 -27.12
CA GLY A 515 -17.62 11.96 -26.71
C GLY A 515 -16.89 10.62 -26.51
N ASN A 516 -15.57 10.63 -26.26
CA ASN A 516 -14.70 9.46 -26.09
C ASN A 516 -14.88 8.77 -24.72
N CYS A 517 -16.12 8.42 -24.37
CA CYS A 517 -16.50 7.83 -23.09
C CYS A 517 -15.94 6.41 -22.93
N HIS A 518 -15.06 6.20 -21.95
CA HIS A 518 -14.80 4.87 -21.38
C HIS A 518 -15.83 4.62 -20.25
N PRO A 519 -16.68 3.60 -20.32
CA PRO A 519 -17.69 3.36 -19.28
C PRO A 519 -17.05 3.17 -17.90
N MET A 520 -17.55 3.90 -16.91
CA MET A 520 -17.17 3.73 -15.51
C MET A 520 -18.37 3.43 -14.62
N GLN A 521 -18.07 2.70 -13.54
CA GLN A 521 -18.91 2.54 -12.37
C GLN A 521 -18.11 3.05 -11.17
N GLY A 522 -18.77 3.68 -10.22
CA GLY A 522 -18.18 3.99 -8.93
C GLY A 522 -19.05 3.42 -7.81
N VAL A 523 -18.40 2.99 -6.74
CA VAL A 523 -19.07 2.47 -5.54
C VAL A 523 -18.59 3.31 -4.37
N ARG A 524 -19.53 3.79 -3.55
CA ARG A 524 -19.21 4.37 -2.25
C ARG A 524 -18.73 3.24 -1.32
N LEU A 525 -17.73 3.52 -0.50
CA LEU A 525 -17.05 2.52 0.32
C LEU A 525 -17.50 2.60 1.79
N ASP A 526 -17.94 3.79 2.23
CA ASP A 526 -18.47 4.09 3.56
C ASP A 526 -20.02 4.08 3.62
N SER A 527 -20.69 3.32 2.73
CA SER A 527 -22.15 3.17 2.62
C SER A 527 -22.65 1.81 3.05
#